data_AF-A0A965NCI5-F1
#
_entry.id   AF-A0A965NCI5-F1
#
_cell.length_a   1.000
_cell.length_b   1.000
_cell.length_c   1.000
_cell.angle_alpha   90.00
_cell.angle_beta   90.00
_cell.angle_gamma   90.00
#
_symmetry.space_group_name_H-M   'P 1'
#
loop_
_entity.id
_entity.type
_entity.pdbx_description
1 polymer ?
#
loop_
_entity_poly.entity_id
_entity_poly.type
_entity_poly.pdbx_seq_one_letter_code
_entity_poly.pdbx_strand_id
1 'polypeptide(L)'
;ATLLDGSVVAVKVLRPGIDHLVATDLDLMQPMFDVLVKQTGAQIAGATLQQLDGLRIQIGEELDLRNEARALAHFRRLIEDSDLKLLAVPLPYPEFSGRNVLVMEFLDGIPIDDIDQAEELGLDPAPLIDQLIRGFFTMTVRWGTFHGDAHAGNLLILRDGRIGVIDWGIVGRLDEATHRFFTRMLSAVLGDESAWRDVTDYIINNYGTAIREAMGMDDEQLSQFMRMMIEPILLKPFGEVSFAEMMNMTQVQVAQANGVQWQHQSWRDLLKRIRMQRKLHRMAVAGGGLMTDFDRGNFLLGKQLMYFERYGRLYLADRAILSDRPFLEQLLAEDNRQDPENQA
;
A
#
# COMPACT_ATOMS: atom_id res chain seq x y z
N ALA A 1 4.96 28.76 -11.20
CA ALA A 1 4.60 29.64 -12.34
C ALA A 1 3.29 30.35 -12.00
N THR A 2 2.87 31.33 -12.80
CA THR A 2 1.61 32.06 -12.58
C THR A 2 0.81 32.06 -13.88
N LEU A 3 -0.47 31.70 -13.81
CA LEU A 3 -1.39 31.74 -14.94
C LEU A 3 -1.81 33.19 -15.24
N LEU A 4 -2.44 33.40 -16.41
CA LEU A 4 -2.87 34.73 -16.86
C LEU A 4 -3.94 35.36 -15.96
N ASP A 5 -4.69 34.54 -15.22
CA ASP A 5 -5.70 34.95 -14.24
C ASP A 5 -5.08 35.30 -12.86
N GLY A 6 -3.77 35.13 -12.69
CA GLY A 6 -3.04 35.38 -11.44
C GLY A 6 -2.87 34.15 -10.55
N SER A 7 -3.44 33.00 -10.91
CA SER A 7 -3.34 31.77 -10.10
C SER A 7 -1.91 31.24 -10.06
N VAL A 8 -1.40 30.92 -8.86
CA VAL A 8 -0.06 30.33 -8.68
C VAL A 8 -0.13 28.81 -8.87
N VAL A 9 0.74 28.28 -9.73
CA VAL A 9 0.71 26.87 -10.15
C VAL A 9 2.07 26.19 -10.07
N ALA A 10 2.05 24.90 -9.75
CA ALA A 10 3.15 23.97 -9.95
C ALA A 10 3.09 23.38 -11.36
N VAL A 11 4.25 23.24 -12.00
CA VAL A 11 4.37 22.67 -13.35
C VAL A 11 5.32 21.47 -13.28
N LYS A 12 4.76 20.26 -13.27
CA LYS A 12 5.51 19.00 -13.32
C LYS A 12 5.81 18.68 -14.77
N VAL A 13 7.09 18.45 -15.10
CA VAL A 13 7.55 18.21 -16.48
C VAL A 13 8.33 16.90 -16.51
N LEU A 14 7.93 15.98 -17.40
CA LEU A 14 8.72 14.78 -17.66
C LEU A 14 10.05 15.15 -18.30
N ARG A 15 11.12 14.52 -17.83
CA ARG A 15 12.46 14.71 -18.41
C ARG A 15 12.42 14.31 -19.90
N PRO A 16 12.89 15.16 -20.84
CA PRO A 16 12.91 14.81 -22.25
C PRO A 16 13.67 13.50 -22.51
N GLY A 17 13.06 12.58 -23.27
CA GLY A 17 13.66 11.29 -23.63
C GLY A 17 13.67 10.23 -22.52
N ILE A 18 12.99 10.47 -21.38
CA ILE A 18 12.92 9.52 -20.27
C ILE A 18 12.25 8.20 -20.68
N ASP A 19 11.31 8.24 -21.61
CA ASP A 19 10.64 7.05 -22.16
C ASP A 19 11.62 6.11 -22.87
N HIS A 20 12.53 6.66 -23.67
CA HIS A 20 13.59 5.89 -24.31
C HIS A 20 14.61 5.35 -23.31
N LEU A 21 14.99 6.15 -22.31
CA LEU A 21 15.94 5.73 -21.28
C LEU A 21 15.37 4.56 -20.46
N VAL A 22 14.15 4.72 -19.97
CA VAL A 22 13.42 3.67 -19.25
C VAL A 22 13.28 2.40 -20.09
N ALA A 23 12.86 2.52 -21.35
CA ALA A 23 12.72 1.36 -22.22
C ALA A 23 14.07 0.62 -22.39
N THR A 24 15.15 1.39 -22.58
CA THR A 24 16.50 0.83 -22.68
C THR A 24 16.92 0.14 -21.39
N ASP A 25 16.69 0.74 -20.23
CA ASP A 25 17.04 0.16 -18.93
C ASP A 25 16.26 -1.14 -18.67
N LEU A 26 14.97 -1.17 -18.99
CA LEU A 26 14.12 -2.37 -18.90
C LEU A 26 14.59 -3.47 -19.84
N ASP A 27 15.01 -3.12 -21.06
CA ASP A 27 15.58 -4.06 -22.03
C ASP A 27 16.94 -4.61 -21.55
N LEU A 28 17.77 -3.77 -20.92
CA LEU A 28 19.06 -4.17 -20.36
C LEU A 28 18.94 -5.09 -19.14
N MET A 29 17.81 -5.05 -18.42
CA MET A 29 17.55 -5.99 -17.34
C MET A 29 17.13 -7.38 -17.86
N GLN A 30 16.57 -7.48 -19.08
CA GLN A 30 16.08 -8.75 -19.66
C GLN A 30 17.15 -9.87 -19.69
N PRO A 31 18.41 -9.65 -20.11
CA PRO A 31 19.46 -10.66 -20.04
C PRO A 31 19.81 -11.11 -18.62
N MET A 32 19.73 -10.22 -17.62
CA MET A 32 19.95 -10.59 -16.22
C MET A 32 18.86 -11.55 -15.74
N PHE A 33 17.61 -11.33 -16.18
CA PHE A 33 16.51 -12.25 -15.90
C PHE A 33 16.69 -13.58 -16.61
N ASP A 34 17.14 -13.63 -17.86
CA ASP A 34 17.40 -14.89 -18.55
C ASP A 34 18.45 -15.74 -17.82
N VAL A 35 19.49 -15.09 -17.25
CA VAL A 35 20.48 -15.74 -16.39
C VAL A 35 19.85 -16.21 -15.08
N LEU A 36 19.01 -15.37 -14.45
CA LEU A 36 18.30 -15.72 -13.23
C LEU A 36 17.36 -16.92 -13.44
N VAL A 37 16.60 -16.96 -14.54
CA VAL A 37 15.75 -18.09 -14.96
C VAL A 37 16.59 -19.36 -15.09
N LYS A 38 17.74 -19.28 -15.77
CA LYS A 38 18.64 -20.42 -15.97
C LYS A 38 19.23 -20.95 -14.66
N GLN A 39 19.58 -20.06 -13.72
CA GLN A 39 20.19 -20.46 -12.44
C GLN A 39 19.18 -20.89 -11.38
N THR A 40 18.01 -20.24 -11.35
CA THR A 40 17.02 -20.43 -10.28
C THR A 40 15.82 -21.30 -10.70
N GLY A 41 15.71 -21.63 -11.98
CA GLY A 41 14.58 -22.33 -12.58
C GLY A 41 13.41 -21.39 -12.86
N ALA A 42 12.59 -21.72 -13.86
CA ALA A 42 11.51 -20.89 -14.38
C ALA A 42 10.47 -20.43 -13.32
N GLN A 43 10.41 -21.10 -12.17
CA GLN A 43 9.43 -20.82 -11.12
C GLN A 43 9.85 -19.68 -10.17
N ILE A 44 11.11 -19.61 -9.70
CA ILE A 44 11.56 -18.43 -8.92
C ILE A 44 11.61 -17.22 -9.85
N ALA A 45 12.16 -17.43 -11.04
CA ALA A 45 12.24 -16.35 -12.00
C ALA A 45 10.87 -15.93 -12.51
N GLY A 46 9.84 -16.77 -12.47
CA GLY A 46 8.46 -16.40 -12.77
C GLY A 46 7.95 -15.27 -11.86
N ALA A 47 8.14 -15.38 -10.53
CA ALA A 47 7.78 -14.32 -9.59
C ALA A 47 8.56 -13.02 -9.85
N THR A 48 9.85 -13.13 -10.15
CA THR A 48 10.69 -11.96 -10.44
C THR A 48 10.35 -11.31 -11.79
N LEU A 49 10.02 -12.11 -12.81
CA LEU A 49 9.55 -11.64 -14.12
C LEU A 49 8.18 -10.97 -14.00
N GLN A 50 7.30 -11.47 -13.13
CA GLN A 50 6.01 -10.84 -12.84
C GLN A 50 6.16 -9.47 -12.15
N GLN A 51 7.07 -9.36 -11.17
CA GLN A 51 7.42 -8.07 -10.57
C GLN A 51 7.96 -7.09 -11.61
N LEU A 52 8.72 -7.58 -12.58
CA LEU A 52 9.22 -6.76 -13.68
C LEU A 52 8.10 -6.28 -14.60
N ASP A 53 7.14 -7.13 -14.97
CA ASP A 53 6.01 -6.73 -15.81
C ASP A 53 5.10 -5.72 -15.08
N GLY A 54 4.87 -5.91 -13.78
CA GLY A 54 4.21 -4.90 -12.94
C GLY A 54 4.96 -3.58 -12.91
N LEU A 55 6.29 -3.62 -12.82
CA LEU A 55 7.15 -2.45 -12.87
C LEU A 55 7.12 -1.78 -14.26
N ARG A 56 7.05 -2.54 -15.36
CA ARG A 56 6.87 -2.00 -16.72
C ARG A 56 5.56 -1.25 -16.86
N ILE A 57 4.46 -1.84 -16.38
CA ILE A 57 3.13 -1.22 -16.40
C ILE A 57 3.16 0.06 -15.56
N GLN A 58 3.70 -0.01 -14.34
CA GLN A 58 3.78 1.15 -13.45
C GLN A 58 4.59 2.29 -14.08
N ILE A 59 5.77 2.01 -14.63
CA ILE A 59 6.55 3.07 -15.26
C ILE A 59 5.81 3.61 -16.49
N GLY A 60 5.14 2.76 -17.26
CA GLY A 60 4.29 3.20 -18.37
C GLY A 60 3.19 4.18 -17.94
N GLU A 61 2.56 3.92 -16.79
CA GLU A 61 1.55 4.81 -16.20
C GLU A 61 2.15 6.15 -15.73
N GLU A 62 3.35 6.13 -15.16
CA GLU A 62 4.08 7.32 -14.71
C GLU A 62 4.61 8.19 -15.87
N LEU A 63 4.83 7.60 -17.05
CA LEU A 63 5.26 8.28 -18.28
C LEU A 63 4.13 9.02 -19.02
N ASP A 64 2.92 9.02 -18.48
CA ASP A 64 1.80 9.80 -18.99
C ASP A 64 1.13 10.59 -17.85
N LEU A 65 1.52 11.86 -17.70
CA LEU A 65 1.02 12.74 -16.64
C LEU A 65 -0.49 13.05 -16.75
N ARG A 66 -1.15 12.64 -17.84
CA ARG A 66 -2.63 12.68 -17.92
C ARG A 66 -3.28 11.66 -16.98
N ASN A 67 -2.58 10.59 -16.61
CA ASN A 67 -3.03 9.64 -15.60
C ASN A 67 -3.09 10.33 -14.23
N GLU A 68 -2.01 11.00 -13.83
CA GLU A 68 -1.92 11.76 -12.58
C GLU A 68 -2.94 12.92 -12.53
N ALA A 69 -3.11 13.66 -13.63
CA ALA A 69 -4.14 14.70 -13.72
C ALA A 69 -5.57 14.16 -13.43
N ARG A 70 -5.88 12.97 -13.96
CA ARG A 70 -7.17 12.31 -13.71
C ARG A 70 -7.28 11.81 -12.27
N ALA A 71 -6.19 11.30 -11.70
CA ALA A 71 -6.13 10.88 -10.30
C ALA A 71 -6.38 12.08 -9.37
N LEU A 72 -5.67 13.20 -9.56
CA LEU A 72 -5.89 14.44 -8.83
C LEU A 72 -7.36 14.87 -8.85
N ALA A 73 -7.96 14.96 -10.04
CA ALA A 73 -9.35 15.36 -10.19
C ALA A 73 -10.33 14.39 -9.52
N HIS A 74 -10.04 13.09 -9.55
CA HIS A 74 -10.88 12.08 -8.92
C HIS A 74 -10.80 12.15 -7.39
N PHE A 75 -9.59 12.11 -6.83
CA PHE A 75 -9.39 12.09 -5.39
C PHE A 75 -9.76 13.40 -4.72
N ARG A 76 -9.61 14.54 -5.42
CA ARG A 76 -10.15 15.81 -4.96
C ARG A 76 -11.65 15.73 -4.72
N ARG A 77 -12.42 15.17 -5.66
CA ARG A 77 -13.88 14.98 -5.49
C ARG A 77 -14.19 14.06 -4.31
N LEU A 78 -13.47 12.94 -4.17
CA LEU A 78 -13.68 12.03 -3.04
C LEU A 78 -13.47 12.71 -1.68
N ILE A 79 -12.48 13.59 -1.59
CA ILE A 79 -12.19 14.37 -0.38
C ILE A 79 -13.26 15.44 -0.15
N GLU A 80 -13.73 16.12 -1.19
CA GLU A 80 -14.84 17.08 -1.12
C GLU A 80 -16.15 16.41 -0.67
N ASP A 81 -16.37 15.14 -1.05
CA ASP A 81 -17.51 14.31 -0.63
C ASP A 81 -17.33 13.66 0.77
N SER A 82 -16.22 13.95 1.45
CA SER A 82 -15.85 13.38 2.76
C SER A 82 -15.64 14.44 3.84
N ASP A 83 -15.68 14.06 5.12
CA ASP A 83 -15.35 14.98 6.24
C ASP A 83 -13.81 15.07 6.47
N LEU A 84 -13.04 15.26 5.39
CA LEU A 84 -11.58 15.25 5.41
C LEU A 84 -10.97 16.66 5.26
N LYS A 85 -11.43 17.60 6.09
CA LYS A 85 -11.12 19.04 5.98
C LYS A 85 -9.64 19.43 6.06
N LEU A 86 -8.80 18.66 6.77
CA LEU A 86 -7.35 18.95 6.83
C LEU A 86 -6.58 18.33 5.66
N LEU A 87 -7.20 17.53 4.79
CA LEU A 87 -6.52 16.92 3.65
C LEU A 87 -6.70 17.81 2.40
N ALA A 88 -5.60 18.13 1.73
CA ALA A 88 -5.59 18.96 0.53
C ALA A 88 -5.01 18.20 -0.66
N VAL A 89 -5.72 18.26 -1.79
CA VAL A 89 -5.28 17.72 -3.08
C VAL A 89 -5.23 18.86 -4.09
N PRO A 90 -4.09 19.06 -4.78
CA PRO A 90 -3.97 20.13 -5.77
C PRO A 90 -5.09 20.08 -6.81
N LEU A 91 -5.68 21.23 -7.14
CA LEU A 91 -6.55 21.34 -8.30
C LEU A 91 -5.71 21.15 -9.59
N PRO A 92 -5.98 20.14 -10.43
CA PRO A 92 -5.33 20.04 -11.73
C PRO A 92 -5.91 21.07 -12.71
N TYR A 93 -5.09 21.53 -13.66
CA TYR A 93 -5.51 22.38 -14.79
C TYR A 93 -5.39 21.58 -16.11
N PRO A 94 -6.42 20.84 -16.52
CA PRO A 94 -6.36 19.94 -17.67
C PRO A 94 -6.04 20.65 -18.99
N GLU A 95 -6.49 21.90 -19.15
CA GLU A 95 -6.27 22.73 -20.34
C GLU A 95 -4.80 23.11 -20.55
N PHE A 96 -3.99 23.07 -19.49
CA PHE A 96 -2.54 23.30 -19.53
C PHE A 96 -1.73 22.01 -19.33
N SER A 97 -2.41 20.86 -19.27
CA SER A 97 -1.80 19.56 -19.00
C SER A 97 -1.84 18.63 -20.22
N GLY A 98 -0.89 17.73 -20.31
CA GLY A 98 -0.74 16.76 -21.38
C GLY A 98 0.12 15.57 -20.95
N ARG A 99 0.59 14.78 -21.91
CA ARG A 99 1.37 13.55 -21.60
C ARG A 99 2.63 13.85 -20.80
N ASN A 100 3.33 14.94 -21.14
CA ASN A 100 4.66 15.24 -20.60
C ASN A 100 4.68 16.42 -19.63
N VAL A 101 3.55 17.11 -19.44
CA VAL A 101 3.43 18.29 -18.57
C VAL A 101 2.13 18.19 -17.78
N LEU A 102 2.21 18.38 -16.47
CA LEU A 102 1.05 18.52 -15.59
C LEU A 102 1.14 19.88 -14.91
N VAL A 103 0.07 20.66 -15.03
CA VAL A 103 -0.11 21.93 -14.34
C VAL A 103 -1.17 21.74 -13.26
N MET A 104 -0.84 22.10 -12.02
CA MET A 104 -1.71 21.96 -10.86
C MET A 104 -1.54 23.12 -9.89
N GLU A 105 -2.51 23.29 -8.99
CA GLU A 105 -2.46 24.24 -7.88
C GLU A 105 -1.14 24.12 -7.14
N PHE A 106 -0.49 25.26 -6.89
CA PHE A 106 0.68 25.29 -6.04
C PHE A 106 0.24 25.25 -4.57
N LEU A 107 0.59 24.18 -3.87
CA LEU A 107 0.40 24.10 -2.42
C LEU A 107 1.65 24.64 -1.71
N ASP A 108 1.48 25.73 -0.97
CA ASP A 108 2.56 26.34 -0.17
C ASP A 108 2.65 25.66 1.19
N GLY A 109 3.75 24.92 1.40
CA GLY A 109 3.99 24.15 2.59
C GLY A 109 5.41 23.64 2.67
N ILE A 110 5.67 22.92 3.75
CA ILE A 110 6.97 22.38 4.13
C ILE A 110 6.89 20.85 4.13
N PRO A 111 7.97 20.10 3.84
CA PRO A 111 7.93 18.65 3.91
C PRO A 111 7.47 18.16 5.27
N ILE A 112 6.69 17.08 5.31
CA ILE A 112 6.16 16.50 6.56
C ILE A 112 7.26 16.09 7.54
N ASP A 113 8.48 15.77 7.07
CA ASP A 113 9.61 15.36 7.89
C ASP A 113 10.56 16.52 8.28
N ASP A 114 10.22 17.77 7.96
CA ASP A 114 10.94 18.97 8.41
C ASP A 114 10.37 19.46 9.76
N ILE A 115 10.74 18.74 10.83
CA ILE A 115 10.25 18.96 12.19
C ILE A 115 10.64 20.36 12.70
N ASP A 116 11.89 20.77 12.46
CA ASP A 116 12.42 22.06 12.93
C ASP A 116 11.61 23.22 12.36
N GLN A 117 11.28 23.18 11.05
CA GLN A 117 10.49 24.21 10.41
C GLN A 117 9.01 24.16 10.80
N ALA A 118 8.47 22.96 11.06
CA ALA A 118 7.12 22.82 11.60
C ALA A 118 6.99 23.48 12.98
N GLU A 119 7.98 23.27 13.86
CA GLU A 119 8.04 23.90 15.18
C GLU A 119 8.18 25.43 15.08
N GLU A 120 9.05 25.93 14.20
CA GLU A 120 9.23 27.38 13.98
C GLU A 120 7.93 28.05 13.51
N LEU A 121 7.14 27.37 12.68
CA LEU A 121 5.85 27.84 12.19
C LEU A 121 4.69 27.59 13.17
N GLY A 122 4.93 26.89 14.29
CA GLY A 122 3.90 26.53 15.26
C GLY A 122 2.84 25.57 14.71
N LEU A 123 3.21 24.73 13.73
CA LEU A 123 2.32 23.76 13.09
C LEU A 123 2.47 22.39 13.76
N ASP A 124 1.35 21.79 14.18
CA ASP A 124 1.33 20.45 14.77
C ASP A 124 1.04 19.39 13.69
N PRO A 125 1.98 18.48 13.38
CA PRO A 125 1.76 17.42 12.39
C PRO A 125 0.85 16.29 12.90
N ALA A 126 0.67 16.11 14.21
CA ALA A 126 -0.13 15.02 14.76
C ALA A 126 -1.57 14.95 14.21
N PRO A 127 -2.39 16.02 14.25
CA PRO A 127 -3.73 16.00 13.67
C PRO A 127 -3.72 15.78 12.15
N LEU A 128 -2.64 16.17 11.46
CA LEU A 128 -2.49 15.99 10.02
C LEU A 128 -2.26 14.53 9.64
N ILE A 129 -1.44 13.82 10.42
CA ILE A 129 -1.22 12.38 10.23
C ILE A 129 -2.49 11.58 10.56
N ASP A 130 -3.23 11.96 11.62
CA ASP A 130 -4.53 11.36 11.92
C ASP A 130 -5.51 11.53 10.74
N GLN A 131 -5.57 12.74 10.16
CA GLN A 131 -6.37 13.03 8.98
C GLN A 131 -5.95 12.19 7.75
N LEU A 132 -4.65 12.01 7.54
CA LEU A 132 -4.10 11.20 6.44
C LEU A 132 -4.51 9.73 6.58
N ILE A 133 -4.41 9.16 7.79
CA ILE A 133 -4.81 7.78 8.10
C ILE A 133 -6.33 7.62 7.91
N ARG A 134 -7.14 8.55 8.43
CA ARG A 134 -8.60 8.57 8.19
C ARG A 134 -8.92 8.67 6.70
N GLY A 135 -8.18 9.48 5.96
CA GLY A 135 -8.33 9.63 4.52
C GLY A 135 -8.12 8.30 3.81
N PHE A 136 -7.03 7.61 4.14
CA PHE A 136 -6.74 6.27 3.60
C PHE A 136 -7.86 5.28 3.89
N PHE A 137 -8.32 5.15 5.15
CA PHE A 137 -9.41 4.23 5.47
C PHE A 137 -10.72 4.62 4.80
N THR A 138 -11.09 5.90 4.82
CA THR A 138 -12.30 6.40 4.14
C THR A 138 -12.29 6.01 2.68
N MET A 139 -11.17 6.26 1.99
CA MET A 139 -11.09 6.02 0.55
C MET A 139 -11.07 4.52 0.21
N THR A 140 -10.31 3.74 0.99
CA THR A 140 -10.16 2.30 0.77
C THR A 140 -11.46 1.56 1.07
N VAL A 141 -12.14 1.91 2.17
CA VAL A 141 -13.39 1.25 2.56
C VAL A 141 -14.55 1.66 1.66
N ARG A 142 -14.75 2.94 1.34
CA ARG A 142 -15.93 3.36 0.56
C ARG A 142 -15.80 3.12 -0.95
N TRP A 143 -14.58 3.21 -1.49
CA TRP A 143 -14.39 3.23 -2.94
C TRP A 143 -13.32 2.25 -3.43
N GLY A 144 -12.73 1.43 -2.55
CA GLY A 144 -11.68 0.48 -2.93
C GLY A 144 -10.45 1.16 -3.55
N THR A 145 -10.19 2.43 -3.25
CA THR A 145 -9.13 3.23 -3.87
C THR A 145 -8.32 3.97 -2.82
N PHE A 146 -7.03 4.17 -3.05
CA PHE A 146 -6.17 4.84 -2.08
C PHE A 146 -4.94 5.47 -2.74
N HIS A 147 -4.32 6.39 -2.01
CA HIS A 147 -3.02 6.94 -2.39
C HIS A 147 -1.94 5.86 -2.25
N GLY A 148 -1.17 5.60 -3.29
CA GLY A 148 -0.20 4.49 -3.31
C GLY A 148 1.21 4.86 -2.84
N ASP A 149 1.50 6.14 -2.60
CA ASP A 149 2.86 6.60 -2.28
C ASP A 149 2.95 7.83 -1.37
N ALA A 150 2.39 7.73 -0.16
CA ALA A 150 2.30 8.84 0.80
C ALA A 150 3.62 9.03 1.58
N HIS A 151 4.75 9.06 0.87
CA HIS A 151 6.06 9.26 1.46
C HIS A 151 6.37 10.74 1.70
N ALA A 152 7.48 11.04 2.38
CA ALA A 152 7.73 12.39 2.89
C ALA A 152 7.84 13.44 1.79
N GLY A 153 8.45 13.08 0.66
CA GLY A 153 8.55 13.96 -0.50
C GLY A 153 7.23 14.33 -1.17
N ASN A 154 6.12 13.64 -0.85
CA ASN A 154 4.80 13.87 -1.44
C ASN A 154 3.81 14.49 -0.44
N LEU A 155 4.23 14.67 0.82
CA LEU A 155 3.41 15.19 1.90
C LEU A 155 3.95 16.54 2.37
N LEU A 156 3.09 17.55 2.34
CA LEU A 156 3.41 18.89 2.79
C LEU A 156 2.54 19.29 3.98
N ILE A 157 3.13 19.86 5.02
CA ILE A 157 2.43 20.65 6.02
C ILE A 157 2.20 22.03 5.41
N LEU A 158 0.96 22.35 5.09
CA LEU A 158 0.60 23.62 4.47
C LEU A 158 0.56 24.74 5.51
N ARG A 159 0.88 25.96 5.07
CA ARG A 159 0.87 27.15 5.95
C ARG A 159 -0.49 27.47 6.54
N ASP A 160 -1.56 26.96 5.95
CA ASP A 160 -2.94 27.10 6.42
C ASP A 160 -3.36 26.01 7.43
N GLY A 161 -2.44 25.15 7.85
CA GLY A 161 -2.69 24.09 8.83
C GLY A 161 -3.34 22.84 8.25
N ARG A 162 -3.30 22.65 6.92
CA ARG A 162 -3.71 21.40 6.25
C ARG A 162 -2.50 20.54 5.88
N ILE A 163 -2.73 19.29 5.48
CA ILE A 163 -1.76 18.40 4.85
C ILE A 163 -2.04 18.26 3.36
N GLY A 164 -1.07 18.66 2.55
CA GLY A 164 -1.11 18.56 1.09
C GLY A 164 -0.49 17.25 0.60
N VAL A 165 -1.19 16.55 -0.28
CA VAL A 165 -0.65 15.38 -0.99
C VAL A 165 -0.42 15.76 -2.45
N ILE A 166 0.84 15.90 -2.86
CA ILE A 166 1.19 16.60 -4.12
C ILE A 166 1.45 15.69 -5.33
N ASP A 167 1.75 14.40 -5.13
CA ASP A 167 1.98 13.45 -6.20
C ASP A 167 0.88 12.39 -6.19
N TRP A 168 0.15 12.23 -7.29
CA TRP A 168 -0.92 11.22 -7.43
C TRP A 168 -0.65 10.27 -8.60
N GLY A 169 0.63 10.12 -8.98
CA GLY A 169 1.06 9.21 -10.03
C GLY A 169 0.87 7.73 -9.67
N ILE A 170 0.92 7.40 -8.38
CA ILE A 170 0.72 6.04 -7.87
C ILE A 170 -0.54 6.00 -7.03
N VAL A 171 -1.55 5.30 -7.53
CA VAL A 171 -2.83 5.09 -6.85
C VAL A 171 -3.14 3.60 -6.81
N GLY A 172 -3.60 3.13 -5.66
CA GLY A 172 -4.05 1.76 -5.47
C GLY A 172 -5.53 1.62 -5.78
N ARG A 173 -5.91 0.52 -6.41
CA ARG A 173 -7.30 0.11 -6.63
C ARG A 173 -7.43 -1.35 -6.24
N LEU A 174 -8.44 -1.64 -5.44
CA LEU A 174 -8.78 -2.98 -5.00
C LEU A 174 -9.86 -3.54 -5.93
N ASP A 175 -9.66 -4.77 -6.40
CA ASP A 175 -10.75 -5.54 -6.97
C ASP A 175 -11.78 -5.89 -5.87
N GLU A 176 -12.96 -6.35 -6.28
CA GLU A 176 -14.07 -6.63 -5.36
C GLU A 176 -13.67 -7.62 -4.26
N ALA A 177 -12.92 -8.67 -4.62
CA ALA A 177 -12.52 -9.70 -3.68
C ALA A 177 -11.52 -9.16 -2.64
N THR A 178 -10.55 -8.35 -3.07
CA THR A 178 -9.56 -7.71 -2.20
C THR A 178 -10.19 -6.63 -1.33
N HIS A 179 -11.12 -5.87 -1.88
CA HIS A 179 -11.87 -4.85 -1.14
C HIS A 179 -12.70 -5.49 -0.04
N ARG A 180 -13.44 -6.56 -0.35
CA ARG A 180 -14.19 -7.35 0.64
C ARG A 180 -13.27 -7.95 1.70
N PHE A 181 -12.12 -8.50 1.30
CA PHE A 181 -11.12 -8.97 2.26
C PHE A 181 -10.68 -7.86 3.22
N PHE A 182 -10.38 -6.68 2.70
CA PHE A 182 -9.94 -5.54 3.50
C PHE A 182 -11.02 -5.09 4.50
N THR A 183 -12.28 -4.95 4.05
CA THR A 183 -13.38 -4.54 4.94
C THR A 183 -13.70 -5.59 5.99
N ARG A 184 -13.72 -6.88 5.63
CA ARG A 184 -13.91 -7.99 6.59
C ARG A 184 -12.77 -8.09 7.58
N MET A 185 -11.52 -7.87 7.15
CA MET A 185 -10.38 -7.80 8.06
C MET A 185 -10.54 -6.68 9.10
N LEU A 186 -11.01 -5.50 8.70
CA LEU A 186 -11.30 -4.42 9.64
C LEU A 186 -12.45 -4.77 10.59
N SER A 187 -13.55 -5.34 10.09
CA SER A 187 -14.65 -5.82 10.94
C SER A 187 -14.15 -6.84 11.98
N ALA A 188 -13.30 -7.77 11.57
CA ALA A 188 -12.74 -8.81 12.43
C ALA A 188 -11.95 -8.22 13.60
N VAL A 189 -11.08 -7.26 13.31
CA VAL A 189 -10.24 -6.59 14.31
C VAL A 189 -11.06 -5.66 15.22
N LEU A 190 -12.18 -5.14 14.73
CA LEU A 190 -13.09 -4.31 15.52
C LEU A 190 -14.03 -5.14 16.43
N GLY A 191 -14.10 -6.47 16.24
CA GLY A 191 -14.78 -7.39 17.16
C GLY A 191 -15.78 -8.34 16.50
N ASP A 192 -15.98 -8.29 15.19
CA ASP A 192 -16.77 -9.29 14.46
C ASP A 192 -15.97 -10.58 14.28
N GLU A 193 -16.00 -11.47 15.28
CA GLU A 193 -15.27 -12.74 15.23
C GLU A 193 -15.65 -13.62 14.03
N SER A 194 -16.85 -13.46 13.44
CA SER A 194 -17.26 -14.21 12.26
C SER A 194 -16.46 -13.82 11.00
N ALA A 195 -15.96 -12.59 10.96
CA ALA A 195 -15.21 -12.06 9.83
C ALA A 195 -13.81 -12.66 9.68
N TRP A 196 -13.23 -13.22 10.74
CA TRP A 196 -11.95 -13.94 10.67
C TRP A 196 -12.01 -15.15 9.73
N ARG A 197 -13.19 -15.76 9.58
CA ARG A 197 -13.38 -16.84 8.61
C ARG A 197 -13.20 -16.35 7.18
N ASP A 198 -13.83 -15.23 6.83
CA ASP A 198 -13.73 -14.66 5.48
C ASP A 198 -12.30 -14.22 5.16
N VAL A 199 -11.60 -13.65 6.14
CA VAL A 199 -10.17 -13.30 6.04
C VAL A 199 -9.32 -14.54 5.77
N THR A 200 -9.57 -15.62 6.50
CA THR A 200 -8.83 -16.88 6.38
C THR A 200 -9.11 -17.57 5.03
N ASP A 201 -10.38 -17.67 4.65
CA ASP A 201 -10.81 -18.26 3.38
C ASP A 201 -10.20 -17.50 2.19
N TYR A 202 -10.20 -16.16 2.25
CA TYR A 202 -9.59 -15.33 1.23
C TYR A 202 -8.09 -15.59 1.08
N ILE A 203 -7.34 -15.69 2.19
CA ILE A 203 -5.90 -15.99 2.18
C ILE A 203 -5.65 -17.40 1.66
N ILE A 204 -6.44 -18.40 2.06
CA ILE A 204 -6.30 -19.78 1.57
C ILE A 204 -6.55 -19.83 0.06
N ASN A 205 -7.59 -19.16 -0.43
CA ASN A 205 -7.92 -19.15 -1.85
C ASN A 205 -6.84 -18.45 -2.68
N ASN A 206 -6.29 -17.34 -2.17
CA ASN A 206 -5.29 -16.56 -2.89
C ASN A 206 -3.84 -17.02 -2.69
N TYR A 207 -3.49 -17.79 -1.67
CA TYR A 207 -2.14 -18.32 -1.51
C TYR A 207 -2.07 -19.86 -1.65
N GLY A 208 -3.22 -20.48 -1.92
CA GLY A 208 -3.42 -21.91 -2.12
C GLY A 208 -3.28 -22.74 -0.85
N THR A 209 -3.41 -24.07 -1.01
CA THR A 209 -3.12 -25.04 0.06
C THR A 209 -1.64 -25.04 0.47
N ALA A 210 -0.79 -24.29 -0.23
CA ALA A 210 0.63 -24.11 0.06
C ALA A 210 0.89 -23.56 1.45
N ILE A 211 0.14 -22.56 1.89
CA ILE A 211 0.28 -22.01 3.25
C ILE A 211 -0.16 -23.06 4.26
N ARG A 212 -1.29 -23.72 4.04
CA ARG A 212 -1.82 -24.78 4.90
C ARG A 212 -0.82 -25.94 5.05
N GLU A 213 -0.27 -26.43 3.95
CA GLU A 213 0.68 -27.55 3.94
C GLU A 213 2.08 -27.16 4.44
N ALA A 214 2.53 -25.93 4.21
CA ALA A 214 3.84 -25.47 4.67
C ALA A 214 3.87 -25.05 6.14
N MET A 215 2.72 -24.61 6.65
CA MET A 215 2.54 -24.29 8.08
C MET A 215 2.07 -25.51 8.88
N GLY A 216 1.47 -26.51 8.22
CA GLY A 216 0.92 -27.69 8.88
C GLY A 216 -0.26 -27.38 9.80
N MET A 217 -0.95 -26.27 9.54
CA MET A 217 -2.05 -25.76 10.37
C MET A 217 -3.40 -26.12 9.76
N ASP A 218 -4.39 -26.42 10.61
CA ASP A 218 -5.80 -26.44 10.19
C ASP A 218 -6.36 -25.01 10.07
N ASP A 219 -7.59 -24.89 9.59
CA ASP A 219 -8.20 -23.59 9.25
C ASP A 219 -8.39 -22.71 10.50
N GLU A 220 -8.67 -23.32 11.66
CA GLU A 220 -8.83 -22.63 12.94
C GLU A 220 -7.48 -22.09 13.45
N GLN A 221 -6.44 -22.93 13.39
CA GLN A 221 -5.07 -22.55 13.71
C GLN A 221 -4.54 -21.45 12.78
N LEU A 222 -4.85 -21.53 11.48
CA LEU A 222 -4.47 -20.51 10.52
C LEU A 222 -5.20 -19.18 10.80
N SER A 223 -6.49 -19.23 11.12
CA SER A 223 -7.26 -18.05 11.53
C SER A 223 -6.66 -17.39 12.77
N GLN A 224 -6.30 -18.17 13.79
CA GLN A 224 -5.63 -17.65 15.00
C GLN A 224 -4.25 -17.06 14.68
N PHE A 225 -3.50 -17.69 13.78
CA PHE A 225 -2.21 -17.18 13.33
C PHE A 225 -2.35 -15.84 12.60
N MET A 226 -3.33 -15.72 11.69
CA MET A 226 -3.60 -14.47 10.98
C MET A 226 -4.03 -13.36 11.94
N ARG A 227 -4.87 -13.68 12.93
CA ARG A 227 -5.23 -12.77 14.02
C ARG A 227 -4.01 -12.28 14.78
N MET A 228 -3.13 -13.19 15.21
CA MET A 228 -1.89 -12.85 15.92
C MET A 228 -0.95 -11.97 15.08
N MET A 229 -1.02 -12.04 13.75
CA MET A 229 -0.22 -11.21 12.84
C MET A 229 -0.86 -9.85 12.58
N ILE A 230 -2.18 -9.78 12.38
CA ILE A 230 -2.89 -8.58 11.94
C ILE A 230 -3.26 -7.67 13.12
N GLU A 231 -3.73 -8.22 14.24
CA GLU A 231 -4.18 -7.42 15.38
C GLU A 231 -3.07 -6.50 15.94
N PRO A 232 -1.81 -6.95 16.16
CA PRO A 232 -0.79 -6.08 16.72
C PRO A 232 -0.49 -4.87 15.83
N ILE A 233 -0.51 -5.07 14.51
CA ILE A 233 -0.25 -4.00 13.53
C ILE A 233 -1.30 -2.89 13.67
N LEU A 234 -2.55 -3.28 13.86
CA LEU A 234 -3.68 -2.36 13.80
C LEU A 234 -4.09 -1.78 15.17
N LEU A 235 -3.84 -2.52 16.26
CA LEU A 235 -4.34 -2.20 17.61
C LEU A 235 -3.27 -1.72 18.58
N LYS A 236 -1.98 -2.01 18.36
CA LYS A 236 -0.93 -1.52 19.26
C LYS A 236 -0.48 -0.10 18.86
N PRO A 237 0.04 0.67 19.82
CA PRO A 237 0.63 1.97 19.54
C PRO A 237 1.77 1.89 18.52
N PHE A 238 1.91 2.90 17.66
CA PHE A 238 2.96 2.96 16.65
C PHE A 238 4.38 2.80 17.23
N GLY A 239 4.62 3.31 18.44
CA GLY A 239 5.89 3.14 19.15
C GLY A 239 6.23 1.70 19.53
N GLU A 240 5.24 0.80 19.56
CA GLU A 240 5.39 -0.60 19.98
C GLU A 240 5.37 -1.60 18.83
N VAL A 241 4.98 -1.16 17.62
CA VAL A 241 4.89 -2.02 16.44
C VAL A 241 6.11 -1.79 15.56
N SER A 242 6.79 -2.87 15.17
CA SER A 242 7.76 -2.83 14.07
C SER A 242 7.35 -3.80 12.98
N PHE A 243 6.94 -3.27 11.82
CA PHE A 243 6.57 -4.10 10.68
C PHE A 243 7.79 -4.89 10.16
N ALA A 244 8.98 -4.31 10.21
CA ALA A 244 10.23 -4.99 9.85
C ALA A 244 10.52 -6.20 10.75
N GLU A 245 10.31 -6.09 12.06
CA GLU A 245 10.46 -7.22 12.99
C GLU A 245 9.39 -8.29 12.76
N MET A 246 8.15 -7.90 12.48
CA MET A 246 7.05 -8.84 12.21
C MET A 246 7.24 -9.62 10.89
N MET A 247 7.74 -8.97 9.84
CA MET A 247 8.10 -9.63 8.58
C MET A 247 9.29 -10.59 8.75
N ASN A 248 10.15 -10.34 9.75
CA ASN A 248 11.20 -11.29 10.13
C ASN A 248 10.65 -12.43 11.00
N MET A 249 9.67 -12.17 11.87
CA MET A 249 9.03 -13.20 12.71
C MET A 249 8.28 -14.25 11.91
N THR A 250 7.57 -13.86 10.85
CA THR A 250 6.93 -14.82 9.92
C THR A 250 7.97 -15.77 9.31
N GLN A 251 9.14 -15.26 8.95
CA GLN A 251 10.24 -16.10 8.44
C GLN A 251 10.80 -17.04 9.52
N VAL A 252 10.85 -16.60 10.78
CA VAL A 252 11.34 -17.41 11.92
C VAL A 252 10.32 -18.47 12.32
N GLN A 253 9.03 -18.16 12.39
CA GLN A 253 7.98 -19.13 12.74
C GLN A 253 7.77 -20.17 11.63
N VAL A 254 7.81 -19.77 10.36
CA VAL A 254 7.84 -20.71 9.22
C VAL A 254 9.11 -21.59 9.27
N ALA A 255 10.26 -21.03 9.66
CA ALA A 255 11.48 -21.81 9.85
C ALA A 255 11.37 -22.80 11.03
N GLN A 256 10.74 -22.40 12.14
CA GLN A 256 10.52 -23.23 13.32
C GLN A 256 9.49 -24.34 13.06
N ALA A 257 8.39 -24.06 12.36
CA ALA A 257 7.42 -25.05 11.91
C ALA A 257 8.06 -26.10 10.98
N ASN A 258 9.11 -25.72 10.25
CA ASN A 258 9.93 -26.61 9.43
C ASN A 258 11.17 -27.19 10.16
N GLY A 259 11.28 -27.03 11.47
CA GLY A 259 12.35 -27.61 12.30
C GLY A 259 13.76 -27.03 12.07
N VAL A 260 13.88 -25.82 11.51
CA VAL A 260 15.17 -25.17 11.25
C VAL A 260 15.53 -24.27 12.44
N GLN A 261 16.46 -24.73 13.28
CA GLN A 261 17.07 -23.90 14.32
C GLN A 261 18.02 -22.87 13.70
N TRP A 262 17.91 -21.62 14.15
CA TRP A 262 18.75 -20.51 13.70
C TRP A 262 20.17 -20.65 14.25
N GLN A 263 21.09 -21.19 13.44
CA GLN A 263 22.52 -21.14 13.72
C GLN A 263 23.32 -21.01 12.41
N HIS A 264 23.97 -19.85 12.25
CA HIS A 264 24.92 -19.46 11.20
C HIS A 264 24.47 -19.59 9.73
N GLN A 265 24.48 -18.47 9.00
CA GLN A 265 24.15 -18.41 7.57
C GLN A 265 25.23 -19.12 6.73
N SER A 266 24.99 -20.39 6.40
CA SER A 266 25.75 -21.13 5.39
C SER A 266 25.12 -20.97 4.00
N TRP A 267 25.94 -20.93 2.94
CA TRP A 267 25.47 -21.02 1.55
C TRP A 267 24.56 -22.24 1.29
N ARG A 268 24.70 -23.30 2.11
CA ARG A 268 23.83 -24.47 2.07
C ARG A 268 22.43 -24.19 2.61
N ASP A 269 22.30 -23.32 3.61
CA ASP A 269 21.01 -22.92 4.16
C ASP A 269 20.30 -21.92 3.25
N LEU A 270 21.05 -21.05 2.58
CA LEU A 270 20.53 -20.22 1.48
C LEU A 270 19.92 -21.10 0.36
N LEU A 271 20.62 -22.17 -0.05
CA LEU A 271 20.12 -23.12 -1.05
C LEU A 271 18.90 -23.92 -0.57
N LYS A 272 18.85 -24.32 0.71
CA LYS A 272 17.66 -24.95 1.30
C LYS A 272 16.47 -23.99 1.33
N ARG A 273 16.71 -22.72 1.68
CA ARG A 273 15.71 -21.65 1.68
C ARG A 273 15.14 -21.44 0.28
N ILE A 274 16.00 -21.30 -0.72
CA ILE A 274 15.64 -21.23 -2.13
C ILE A 274 14.79 -22.45 -2.55
N ARG A 275 15.09 -23.67 -2.07
CA ARG A 275 14.28 -24.87 -2.35
C ARG A 275 12.94 -24.89 -1.64
N MET A 276 12.87 -24.46 -0.39
CA MET A 276 11.62 -24.39 0.37
C MET A 276 10.69 -23.32 -0.19
N GLN A 277 11.26 -22.16 -0.54
CA GLN A 277 10.58 -21.08 -1.26
C GLN A 277 10.10 -21.53 -2.65
N ARG A 278 10.88 -22.35 -3.39
CA ARG A 278 10.43 -23.01 -4.64
C ARG A 278 9.27 -23.98 -4.44
N LYS A 279 9.18 -24.65 -3.29
CA LYS A 279 8.11 -25.61 -3.01
C LYS A 279 6.81 -24.86 -2.70
N LEU A 280 6.89 -23.89 -1.77
CA LEU A 280 5.81 -22.96 -1.44
C LEU A 280 5.25 -22.26 -2.69
N HIS A 281 6.13 -21.69 -3.51
CA HIS A 281 5.73 -20.96 -4.72
C HIS A 281 5.12 -21.88 -5.79
N ARG A 282 5.65 -23.10 -5.97
CA ARG A 282 5.04 -24.11 -6.86
C ARG A 282 3.62 -24.45 -6.47
N MET A 283 3.38 -24.57 -5.17
CA MET A 283 2.09 -24.93 -4.62
C MET A 283 1.10 -23.77 -4.71
N ALA A 284 1.56 -22.52 -4.52
CA ALA A 284 0.76 -21.32 -4.75
C ALA A 284 0.35 -21.16 -6.23
N VAL A 285 1.28 -21.38 -7.18
CA VAL A 285 0.98 -21.36 -8.63
C VAL A 285 0.02 -22.48 -9.03
N ALA A 286 0.20 -23.70 -8.50
CA ALA A 286 -0.69 -24.83 -8.77
C ALA A 286 -2.09 -24.67 -8.17
N GLY A 287 -2.23 -23.86 -7.11
CA GLY A 287 -3.50 -23.50 -6.48
C GLY A 287 -4.20 -22.27 -7.07
N GLY A 288 -3.63 -21.64 -8.12
CA GLY A 288 -4.19 -20.43 -8.73
C GLY A 288 -3.95 -19.13 -7.95
N GLY A 289 -3.11 -19.16 -6.91
CA GLY A 289 -2.89 -18.07 -5.96
C GLY A 289 -1.83 -17.03 -6.35
N LEU A 290 -1.54 -16.89 -7.63
CA LEU A 290 -0.63 -15.88 -8.15
C LEU A 290 -1.24 -15.37 -9.44
N MET A 291 -1.06 -14.08 -9.73
CA MET A 291 -1.48 -13.37 -10.95
C MET A 291 -2.79 -12.56 -10.88
N THR A 292 -2.85 -11.48 -10.10
CA THR A 292 -4.00 -10.53 -10.16
C THR A 292 -3.59 -9.11 -9.74
N ASP A 293 -4.44 -8.11 -10.07
CA ASP A 293 -4.38 -6.73 -9.54
C ASP A 293 -4.18 -6.69 -8.00
N PHE A 294 -4.59 -7.78 -7.34
CA PHE A 294 -4.29 -8.16 -5.97
C PHE A 294 -2.83 -8.00 -5.50
N ASP A 295 -1.83 -8.48 -6.25
CA ASP A 295 -0.43 -8.45 -5.79
C ASP A 295 0.09 -7.01 -5.74
N ARG A 296 -0.33 -6.19 -6.71
CA ARG A 296 -0.04 -4.75 -6.75
C ARG A 296 -0.79 -4.02 -5.63
N GLY A 297 -2.08 -4.30 -5.45
CA GLY A 297 -2.90 -3.75 -4.37
C GLY A 297 -2.29 -4.02 -3.00
N ASN A 298 -1.95 -5.27 -2.70
CA ASN A 298 -1.32 -5.68 -1.45
C ASN A 298 0.06 -5.05 -1.24
N PHE A 299 0.89 -4.97 -2.29
CA PHE A 299 2.19 -4.32 -2.19
C PHE A 299 2.04 -2.84 -1.82
N LEU A 300 1.12 -2.13 -2.47
CA LEU A 300 0.84 -0.72 -2.16
C LEU A 300 0.23 -0.55 -0.77
N LEU A 301 -0.69 -1.44 -0.35
CA LEU A 301 -1.24 -1.45 1.01
C LEU A 301 -0.13 -1.66 2.06
N GLY A 302 0.79 -2.60 1.83
CA GLY A 302 1.95 -2.83 2.69
C GLY A 302 2.89 -1.62 2.75
N LYS A 303 3.11 -0.96 1.61
CA LYS A 303 3.89 0.28 1.54
C LYS A 303 3.23 1.41 2.34
N GLN A 304 1.91 1.56 2.25
CA GLN A 304 1.14 2.53 3.04
C GLN A 304 1.27 2.27 4.53
N LEU A 305 1.16 1.01 4.95
CA LEU A 305 1.33 0.63 6.35
C LEU A 305 2.72 0.98 6.89
N MET A 306 3.78 0.79 6.09
CA MET A 306 5.14 1.21 6.44
C MET A 306 5.25 2.72 6.65
N TYR A 307 4.54 3.51 5.84
CA TYR A 307 4.51 4.96 6.01
C TYR A 307 3.71 5.37 7.25
N PHE A 308 2.57 4.74 7.52
CA PHE A 308 1.84 4.95 8.77
C PHE A 308 2.69 4.59 9.98
N GLU A 309 3.43 3.48 9.96
CA GLU A 309 4.35 3.16 11.05
C GLU A 309 5.40 4.28 11.23
N ARG A 310 6.02 4.73 10.14
CA ARG A 310 7.04 5.79 10.21
C ARG A 310 6.49 7.09 10.80
N TYR A 311 5.39 7.62 10.26
CA TYR A 311 4.82 8.89 10.71
C TYR A 311 4.11 8.76 12.05
N GLY A 312 3.45 7.63 12.28
CA GLY A 312 2.85 7.30 13.54
C GLY A 312 3.89 7.25 14.66
N ARG A 313 5.07 6.67 14.42
CA ARG A 313 6.18 6.70 15.40
C ARG A 313 6.72 8.11 15.66
N LEU A 314 6.74 8.96 14.63
CA LEU A 314 7.24 10.34 14.77
C LEU A 314 6.26 11.24 15.52
N TYR A 315 4.97 11.15 15.22
CA TYR A 315 3.98 12.14 15.65
C TYR A 315 2.84 11.59 16.53
N LEU A 316 2.62 10.28 16.55
CA LEU A 316 1.48 9.61 17.21
C LEU A 316 1.93 8.34 17.97
N ALA A 317 3.11 8.36 18.60
CA ALA A 317 3.77 7.15 19.10
C ALA A 317 2.93 6.34 20.10
N ASP A 318 2.04 7.01 20.85
CA ASP A 318 1.13 6.47 21.85
C ASP A 318 -0.23 6.03 21.28
N ARG A 319 -0.48 6.24 19.98
CA ARG A 319 -1.73 5.86 19.32
C ARG A 319 -1.56 4.67 18.39
N ALA A 320 -2.61 3.87 18.28
CA ALA A 320 -2.72 2.79 17.31
C ALA A 320 -3.30 3.29 15.99
N ILE A 321 -3.08 2.54 14.90
CA ILE A 321 -3.68 2.82 13.58
C ILE A 321 -5.22 2.91 13.67
N LEU A 322 -5.84 1.98 14.42
CA LEU A 322 -7.28 1.97 14.65
C LEU A 322 -7.68 2.60 15.99
N SER A 323 -7.05 3.72 16.37
CA SER A 323 -7.37 4.40 17.63
C SER A 323 -8.79 4.98 17.67
N ASP A 324 -9.35 5.39 16.52
CA ASP A 324 -10.72 5.90 16.43
C ASP A 324 -11.68 4.79 15.95
N ARG A 325 -12.06 3.91 16.88
CA ARG A 325 -13.04 2.84 16.63
C ARG A 325 -14.40 3.38 16.15
N PRO A 326 -15.02 4.39 16.79
CA PRO A 326 -16.31 4.92 16.34
C PRO A 326 -16.31 5.36 14.87
N PHE A 327 -15.25 6.03 14.42
CA PHE A 327 -15.10 6.42 13.02
C PHE A 327 -15.11 5.20 12.08
N LEU A 328 -14.33 4.16 12.40
CA LEU A 328 -14.22 2.97 11.55
C LEU A 328 -15.50 2.12 11.54
N GLU A 329 -16.16 1.99 12.69
CA GLU A 329 -17.45 1.29 12.80
C GLU A 329 -18.53 2.01 11.98
N GLN A 330 -18.58 3.34 12.05
CA GLN A 330 -19.48 4.13 11.22
C GLN A 330 -19.17 3.95 9.73
N LEU A 331 -17.89 4.01 9.37
CA LEU A 331 -17.43 3.87 7.99
C LEU A 331 -17.85 2.52 7.37
N LEU A 332 -17.64 1.42 8.10
CA LEU A 332 -18.05 0.07 7.67
C LEU A 332 -19.57 -0.08 7.62
N ALA A 333 -20.31 0.55 8.55
CA ALA A 333 -21.77 0.49 8.56
C ALA A 333 -22.40 1.29 7.40
N GLU A 334 -21.73 2.31 6.89
CA GLU A 334 -22.15 3.06 5.71
C GLU A 334 -21.87 2.29 4.41
N ASP A 335 -20.72 1.62 4.34
CA ASP A 335 -20.33 0.76 3.21
C ASP A 335 -21.30 -0.43 3.04
N ASN A 336 -21.60 -1.14 4.13
CA ASN A 336 -22.55 -2.28 4.12
C ASN A 336 -23.97 -1.91 3.65
N ARG A 337 -24.37 -0.62 3.74
CA ARG A 337 -25.67 -0.13 3.25
C ARG A 337 -25.68 0.13 1.76
N GLN A 338 -24.50 0.28 1.14
CA GLN A 338 -24.34 0.48 -0.29
C GLN A 338 -24.16 -0.85 -1.06
N ASP A 339 -23.94 -1.97 -0.35
CA ASP A 339 -23.87 -3.29 -0.96
C ASP A 339 -25.26 -3.72 -1.50
N PRO A 340 -25.43 -3.89 -2.83
CA PRO A 340 -26.71 -4.26 -3.42
C PRO A 340 -27.23 -5.62 -2.94
N GLU A 341 -26.38 -6.51 -2.41
CA GLU A 341 -26.83 -7.80 -1.83
C GLU A 341 -27.59 -7.64 -0.51
N ASN A 342 -27.36 -6.56 0.25
CA ASN A 342 -28.05 -6.27 1.52
C ASN A 342 -29.37 -5.47 1.36
N GLN A 343 -29.71 -5.07 0.13
CA GLN A 343 -30.96 -4.38 -0.20
C GLN A 343 -32.05 -5.31 -0.76
N ALA A 344 -31.77 -6.61 -0.87
CA ALA A 344 -32.71 -7.67 -1.25
C ALA A 344 -33.25 -8.41 0.00
#